data_AF-A0AAX1V1J7-F1
#
_entry.id   AF-A0AAX1V1J7-F1
#
_cell.length_a   1.000
_cell.length_b   1.000
_cell.length_c   1.000
_cell.angle_alpha   90.00
_cell.angle_beta   90.00
_cell.angle_gamma   90.00
#
_symmetry.space_group_name_H-M   'P 1'
#
loop_
_entity.id
_entity.type
_entity.pdbx_description
1 polymer ?
#
loop_
_entity_poly.entity_id
_entity_poly.type
_entity_poly.pdbx_seq_one_letter_code
_entity_poly.pdbx_strand_id
1 'polypeptide(L)'
;MMADLQDRLARIQAKITALKEKDPDLNLFGSESHAYKLNQPLSNQTLTEFENEHQITLPQDYRAFLEQIGNGGMGPYYGLETLVDGLCASLDYKDEKYGVQTLSEPFPHTDDWTAPGYKEGMSDEDYDAWQELCFQDKEVFGLLRIANFGCGVSINLVVNGPSYGEIWVDDRNNDNGVYPDFYFGNEERLGFLEWYELWLDKSIEEIE
;
A
#
# COMPACT_ATOMS: atom_id res chain seq x y z
N MET A 1 -10.07 9.04 19.48
CA MET A 1 -11.26 8.62 18.71
C MET A 1 -11.89 9.67 17.78
N MET A 2 -11.54 10.96 17.83
CA MET A 2 -11.57 11.85 16.64
C MET A 2 -10.54 12.96 16.80
N ALA A 3 -10.43 13.51 18.02
CA ALA A 3 -9.32 14.39 18.41
C ALA A 3 -7.96 13.73 18.13
N ASP A 4 -7.75 12.50 18.59
CA ASP A 4 -6.53 11.73 18.35
C ASP A 4 -6.17 11.53 16.86
N LEU A 5 -7.18 11.34 15.99
CA LEU A 5 -6.97 11.23 14.54
C LEU A 5 -6.52 12.57 13.93
N GLN A 6 -7.18 13.66 14.33
CA GLN A 6 -6.84 15.01 13.87
C GLN A 6 -5.47 15.46 14.38
N ASP A 7 -5.15 15.16 15.63
CA ASP A 7 -3.83 15.41 16.21
C ASP A 7 -2.75 14.65 15.44
N ARG A 8 -3.01 13.40 15.03
CA ARG A 8 -2.08 12.63 14.21
C ARG A 8 -1.88 13.21 12.81
N LEU A 9 -2.96 13.59 12.13
CA LEU A 9 -2.86 14.23 10.80
C LEU A 9 -2.05 15.52 10.88
N ALA A 10 -2.24 16.32 11.92
CA ALA A 10 -1.45 17.54 12.15
C ALA A 10 0.04 17.23 12.37
N ARG A 11 0.36 16.18 13.15
CA ARG A 11 1.76 15.71 13.30
C ARG A 11 2.37 15.27 11.97
N ILE A 12 1.62 14.49 11.19
CA ILE A 12 2.06 14.01 9.87
C ILE A 12 2.34 15.20 8.94
N GLN A 13 1.45 16.21 8.89
CA GLN A 13 1.68 17.42 8.10
C GLN A 13 2.94 18.17 8.53
N ALA A 14 3.18 18.29 9.84
CA ALA A 14 4.41 18.91 10.35
C ALA A 14 5.66 18.12 9.96
N LYS A 15 5.63 16.79 10.06
CA LYS A 15 6.75 15.91 9.65
C LYS A 15 6.99 15.95 8.15
N ILE A 16 5.95 16.01 7.31
CA ILE A 16 6.05 16.20 5.86
C ILE A 16 6.83 17.49 5.55
N THR A 17 6.49 18.61 6.21
CA THR A 17 7.21 19.88 6.02
C THR A 17 8.66 19.76 6.48
N ALA A 18 8.91 19.19 7.65
CA ALA A 18 10.27 19.02 8.18
C ALA A 18 11.15 18.16 7.26
N LEU A 19 10.61 17.06 6.72
CA LEU A 19 11.32 16.16 5.83
C LEU A 19 11.72 16.87 4.52
N LYS A 20 10.81 17.65 3.92
CA LYS A 20 11.09 18.47 2.73
C LYS A 20 12.21 19.48 2.94
N GLU A 21 12.26 20.09 4.11
CA GLU A 21 13.27 21.10 4.45
C GLU A 21 14.64 20.47 4.70
N LYS A 22 14.66 19.25 5.25
CA LYS A 22 15.90 18.53 5.58
C LYS A 22 16.55 17.83 4.39
N ASP A 23 15.77 17.41 3.39
CA ASP A 23 16.30 16.73 2.20
C ASP A 23 16.04 17.50 0.89
N PRO A 24 16.61 18.71 0.72
CA PRO A 24 16.39 19.52 -0.49
C PRO A 24 17.01 18.90 -1.75
N ASP A 25 18.01 18.03 -1.58
CA ASP A 25 18.76 17.40 -2.67
C ASP A 25 18.23 16.00 -3.05
N LEU A 26 17.14 15.54 -2.41
CA LEU A 26 16.48 14.25 -2.69
C LEU A 26 17.43 13.06 -2.51
N ASN A 27 18.11 12.99 -1.36
CA ASN A 27 19.07 11.93 -1.05
C ASN A 27 18.41 10.68 -0.47
N LEU A 28 17.22 10.80 0.12
CA LEU A 28 16.50 9.63 0.62
C LEU A 28 16.06 8.74 -0.52
N PHE A 29 16.15 7.43 -0.32
CA PHE A 29 15.72 6.45 -1.31
C PHE A 29 14.29 6.72 -1.78
N GLY A 30 14.12 6.83 -3.10
CA GLY A 30 12.82 7.01 -3.74
C GLY A 30 12.30 8.45 -3.75
N SER A 31 12.94 9.36 -3.00
CA SER A 31 12.56 10.77 -2.96
C SER A 31 12.66 11.47 -4.32
N GLU A 32 13.53 10.99 -5.21
CA GLU A 32 13.65 11.44 -6.59
C GLU A 32 12.40 11.17 -7.44
N SER A 33 11.61 10.15 -7.06
CA SER A 33 10.43 9.72 -7.82
C SER A 33 9.25 10.66 -7.61
N HIS A 34 9.07 11.16 -6.38
CA HIS A 34 7.96 12.04 -6.02
C HIS A 34 8.40 13.48 -5.71
N ALA A 35 9.69 13.75 -5.51
CA ALA A 35 10.26 15.04 -5.13
C ALA A 35 9.52 15.70 -3.95
N TYR A 36 9.14 14.88 -2.98
CA TYR A 36 8.26 15.23 -1.85
C TYR A 36 6.95 15.98 -2.22
N LYS A 37 6.40 15.75 -3.41
CA LYS A 37 5.13 16.33 -3.83
C LYS A 37 3.98 15.42 -3.43
N LEU A 38 2.95 16.02 -2.85
CA LEU A 38 1.67 15.36 -2.63
C LEU A 38 0.71 15.76 -3.75
N ASN A 39 -0.10 14.80 -4.18
CA ASN A 39 -1.23 15.10 -5.04
C ASN A 39 -2.34 15.80 -4.24
N GLN A 40 -3.27 16.44 -4.95
CA GLN A 40 -4.36 17.15 -4.30
C GLN A 40 -5.25 16.19 -3.51
N PRO A 41 -5.74 16.60 -2.31
CA PRO A 41 -6.72 15.82 -1.58
C PRO A 41 -8.02 15.62 -2.37
N LEU A 42 -8.72 14.53 -2.07
CA LEU A 42 -9.99 14.18 -2.69
C LEU A 42 -11.16 14.78 -1.91
N SER A 43 -12.25 15.07 -2.63
CA SER A 43 -13.49 15.51 -1.99
C SER A 43 -14.19 14.32 -1.31
N ASN A 44 -14.97 14.61 -0.26
CA ASN A 44 -15.81 13.61 0.40
C ASN A 44 -16.78 12.92 -0.59
N GLN A 45 -17.28 13.66 -1.59
CA GLN A 45 -18.12 13.12 -2.65
C GLN A 45 -17.36 12.06 -3.47
N THR A 46 -16.16 12.39 -3.94
CA THR A 46 -15.31 11.46 -4.71
C THR A 46 -15.00 10.18 -3.93
N LEU A 47 -14.67 10.31 -2.65
CA LEU A 47 -14.39 9.14 -1.79
C LEU A 47 -15.64 8.29 -1.57
N THR A 48 -16.80 8.91 -1.44
CA THR A 48 -18.09 8.21 -1.30
C THR A 48 -18.49 7.51 -2.60
N GLU A 49 -18.25 8.14 -3.75
CA GLU A 49 -18.49 7.53 -5.07
C GLU A 49 -17.61 6.29 -5.25
N PHE A 50 -16.32 6.39 -4.93
CA PHE A 50 -15.38 5.26 -4.98
C PHE A 50 -15.82 4.09 -4.09
N GLU A 51 -16.16 4.36 -2.83
CA GLU A 51 -16.65 3.33 -1.90
C GLU A 51 -17.91 2.62 -2.40
N ASN A 52 -18.85 3.39 -2.97
CA ASN A 52 -20.09 2.83 -3.52
C ASN A 52 -19.84 1.99 -4.78
N GLU A 53 -18.96 2.47 -5.67
CA GLU A 53 -18.60 1.79 -6.91
C GLU A 53 -17.93 0.43 -6.63
N HIS A 54 -17.00 0.41 -5.67
CA HIS A 54 -16.25 -0.80 -5.33
C HIS A 54 -16.84 -1.61 -4.17
N GLN A 55 -17.98 -1.17 -3.63
CA GLN A 55 -18.72 -1.85 -2.56
C GLN A 55 -17.90 -2.10 -1.28
N ILE A 56 -17.11 -1.11 -0.89
CA ILE A 56 -16.26 -1.15 0.31
C ILE A 56 -16.48 0.07 1.19
N THR A 57 -15.86 0.07 2.37
CA THR A 57 -15.69 1.27 3.18
C THR A 57 -14.19 1.42 3.44
N LEU A 58 -13.60 2.55 3.08
CA LEU A 58 -12.18 2.77 3.29
C LEU A 58 -11.87 2.86 4.79
N PRO A 59 -10.73 2.31 5.26
CA PRO A 59 -10.27 2.52 6.63
C PRO A 59 -10.27 4.01 6.99
N GLN A 60 -10.80 4.34 8.16
CA GLN A 60 -11.10 5.73 8.55
C GLN A 60 -9.86 6.63 8.47
N ASP A 61 -8.70 6.09 8.82
CA ASP A 61 -7.44 6.79 8.88
C ASP A 61 -6.88 7.09 7.47
N TYR A 62 -6.94 6.13 6.54
CA TYR A 62 -6.59 6.32 5.13
C TYR A 62 -7.58 7.26 4.42
N ARG A 63 -8.88 7.12 4.67
CA ARG A 63 -9.90 8.04 4.14
C ARG A 63 -9.61 9.48 4.57
N ALA A 64 -9.27 9.69 5.84
CA ALA A 64 -8.94 11.01 6.37
C ALA A 64 -7.65 11.58 5.74
N PHE A 65 -6.65 10.74 5.46
CA PHE A 65 -5.45 11.13 4.71
C PHE A 65 -5.79 11.61 3.29
N LEU A 66 -6.60 10.85 2.56
CA LEU A 66 -7.00 11.20 1.18
C LEU A 66 -7.76 12.52 1.13
N GLU A 67 -8.59 12.80 2.13
CA GLU A 67 -9.40 14.02 2.20
C GLU A 67 -8.62 15.26 2.65
N GLN A 68 -7.58 15.10 3.50
CA GLN A 68 -6.93 16.24 4.17
C GLN A 68 -5.46 16.45 3.80
N ILE A 69 -4.76 15.40 3.33
CA ILE A 69 -3.32 15.45 3.07
C ILE A 69 -3.03 15.29 1.58
N GLY A 70 -3.52 14.23 0.93
CA GLY A 70 -3.33 14.06 -0.50
C GLY A 70 -3.73 12.70 -1.06
N ASN A 71 -3.92 12.67 -2.39
CA ASN A 71 -4.23 11.46 -3.15
C ASN A 71 -2.95 10.83 -3.73
N GLY A 72 -2.06 10.36 -2.85
CA GLY A 72 -0.77 9.81 -3.25
C GLY A 72 0.34 10.85 -3.46
N GLY A 73 1.47 10.41 -4.02
CA GLY A 73 2.69 11.18 -4.18
C GLY A 73 3.73 10.84 -3.10
N MET A 74 4.10 11.81 -2.27
CA MET A 74 5.11 11.64 -1.23
C MET A 74 4.78 10.47 -0.29
N GLY A 75 5.70 9.51 -0.22
CA GLY A 75 5.55 8.30 0.59
C GLY A 75 6.80 7.43 0.54
N PRO A 76 6.78 6.28 1.22
CA PRO A 76 7.90 5.36 1.18
C PRO A 76 8.12 4.76 -0.21
N TYR A 77 9.31 4.19 -0.40
CA TYR A 77 9.71 3.54 -1.64
C TYR A 77 9.56 4.50 -2.83
N TYR A 78 8.85 4.11 -3.89
CA TYR A 78 8.63 4.96 -5.06
C TYR A 78 7.49 5.98 -4.88
N GLY A 79 6.93 6.10 -3.67
CA GLY A 79 5.83 6.99 -3.33
C GLY A 79 4.48 6.27 -3.22
N LEU A 80 3.51 7.02 -2.72
CA LEU A 80 2.12 6.58 -2.62
C LEU A 80 1.41 6.65 -3.97
N GLU A 81 0.63 5.62 -4.24
CA GLU A 81 -0.26 5.57 -5.39
C GLU A 81 -1.49 6.47 -5.22
N THR A 82 -2.04 6.92 -6.36
CA THR A 82 -3.38 7.52 -6.33
C THR A 82 -4.41 6.44 -6.03
N LEU A 83 -5.56 6.84 -5.47
CA LEU A 83 -6.66 5.92 -5.17
C LEU A 83 -7.11 5.11 -6.40
N VAL A 84 -7.04 5.70 -7.60
CA VAL A 84 -7.40 5.04 -8.86
C VAL A 84 -6.27 4.14 -9.36
N ASP A 85 -5.02 4.60 -9.31
CA ASP A 85 -3.87 3.80 -9.74
C ASP A 85 -3.71 2.54 -8.87
N GLY A 86 -4.06 2.62 -7.59
CA GLY A 86 -4.06 1.49 -6.65
C GLY A 86 -5.04 0.36 -7.00
N LEU A 87 -5.95 0.58 -7.95
CA LEU A 87 -6.80 -0.47 -8.52
C LEU A 87 -6.05 -1.35 -9.54
N CYS A 88 -4.97 -0.87 -10.15
CA CYS A 88 -4.27 -1.61 -11.19
C CYS A 88 -3.61 -2.87 -10.60
N ALA A 89 -3.71 -4.01 -11.30
CA ALA A 89 -3.03 -5.24 -10.85
C ALA A 89 -1.50 -5.10 -10.83
N SER A 90 -0.93 -4.27 -11.72
CA SER A 90 0.49 -3.91 -11.75
C SER A 90 0.68 -2.42 -11.53
N LEU A 91 1.58 -2.06 -10.61
CA LEU A 91 1.99 -0.67 -10.39
C LEU A 91 3.11 -0.21 -11.35
N ASP A 92 3.78 -1.14 -12.03
CA ASP A 92 4.74 -0.82 -13.09
C ASP A 92 4.04 -0.50 -14.42
N TYR A 93 2.88 -1.13 -14.64
CA TYR A 93 2.04 -0.96 -15.84
C TYR A 93 0.59 -0.68 -15.45
N LYS A 94 0.31 0.58 -15.13
CA LYS A 94 -1.00 1.07 -14.65
C LYS A 94 -2.02 1.19 -15.78
N ASP A 95 -2.50 0.05 -16.27
CA ASP A 95 -3.49 -0.05 -17.33
C ASP A 95 -4.42 -1.23 -17.02
N GLU A 96 -5.73 -0.96 -17.00
CA GLU A 96 -6.77 -1.93 -16.66
C GLU A 96 -6.74 -3.19 -17.52
N LYS A 97 -6.16 -3.13 -18.73
CA LYS A 97 -5.99 -4.31 -19.59
C LYS A 97 -5.10 -5.39 -18.97
N TYR A 98 -4.25 -5.03 -18.01
CA TYR A 98 -3.42 -5.96 -17.24
C TYR A 98 -4.12 -6.47 -15.98
N GLY A 99 -5.36 -6.07 -15.74
CA GLY A 99 -6.18 -6.48 -14.61
C GLY A 99 -6.39 -5.38 -13.58
N VAL A 100 -7.45 -5.52 -12.80
CA VAL A 100 -7.82 -4.64 -11.70
C VAL A 100 -8.10 -5.44 -10.44
N GLN A 101 -7.85 -4.84 -9.28
CA GLN A 101 -8.11 -5.44 -7.98
C GLN A 101 -9.60 -5.60 -7.72
N THR A 102 -9.97 -6.72 -7.12
CA THR A 102 -11.34 -6.98 -6.65
C THR A 102 -11.44 -6.63 -5.17
N LEU A 103 -11.89 -5.40 -4.86
CA LEU A 103 -11.95 -4.90 -3.49
C LEU A 103 -13.18 -5.40 -2.71
N SER A 104 -14.27 -5.73 -3.41
CA SER A 104 -15.56 -6.12 -2.84
C SER A 104 -15.56 -7.52 -2.21
N GLU A 105 -14.59 -8.36 -2.57
CA GLU A 105 -14.41 -9.69 -1.99
C GLU A 105 -13.44 -9.60 -0.80
N PRO A 106 -13.63 -10.42 0.25
CA PRO A 106 -12.79 -10.34 1.44
C PRO A 106 -11.39 -10.90 1.19
N PHE A 107 -10.38 -10.14 1.62
CA PHE A 107 -9.02 -10.65 1.78
C PHE A 107 -9.04 -11.88 2.70
N PRO A 108 -8.45 -13.03 2.33
CA PRO A 108 -8.64 -14.27 3.08
C PRO A 108 -7.67 -14.46 4.25
N HIS A 109 -6.56 -13.71 4.31
CA HIS A 109 -5.45 -14.04 5.20
C HIS A 109 -5.46 -13.23 6.50
N THR A 110 -5.18 -13.92 7.62
CA THR A 110 -4.92 -13.32 8.94
C THR A 110 -3.50 -13.54 9.42
N ASP A 111 -2.73 -14.38 8.73
CA ASP A 111 -1.31 -14.69 8.95
C ASP A 111 -0.64 -14.86 7.58
N ASP A 112 0.69 -14.97 7.56
CA ASP A 112 1.47 -15.17 6.34
C ASP A 112 0.89 -16.29 5.48
N TRP A 113 0.65 -15.96 4.22
CA TRP A 113 0.35 -16.93 3.20
C TRP A 113 1.55 -17.06 2.28
N THR A 114 2.14 -18.24 2.22
CA THR A 114 3.17 -18.56 1.24
C THR A 114 2.57 -19.43 0.17
N ALA A 115 2.89 -19.11 -1.09
CA ALA A 115 2.63 -20.03 -2.18
C ALA A 115 3.27 -21.42 -1.90
N PRO A 116 2.74 -22.50 -2.49
CA PRO A 116 3.41 -23.79 -2.44
C PRO A 116 4.86 -23.65 -2.94
N GLY A 117 5.83 -24.27 -2.26
CA GLY A 117 7.23 -24.08 -2.63
C GLY A 117 7.54 -24.53 -4.05
N TYR A 118 8.16 -23.64 -4.83
CA TYR A 118 8.74 -23.97 -6.14
C TYR A 118 9.69 -25.17 -6.03
N LYS A 119 9.64 -26.07 -7.02
CA LYS A 119 10.55 -27.22 -7.09
C LYS A 119 11.39 -27.12 -8.35
N GLU A 120 12.69 -26.98 -8.16
CA GLU A 120 13.64 -27.02 -9.27
C GLU A 120 13.51 -28.36 -10.02
N GLY A 121 13.39 -28.29 -11.35
CA GLY A 121 13.19 -29.47 -12.19
C GLY A 121 11.72 -29.95 -12.32
N MET A 122 10.74 -29.11 -11.99
CA MET A 122 9.34 -29.32 -12.39
C MET A 122 9.23 -29.54 -13.90
N SER A 123 8.26 -30.36 -14.33
CA SER A 123 7.87 -30.36 -15.74
C SER A 123 7.17 -29.05 -16.09
N ASP A 124 7.06 -28.76 -17.39
CA ASP A 124 6.34 -27.56 -17.86
C ASP A 124 4.89 -27.57 -17.36
N GLU A 125 4.21 -28.73 -17.35
CA GLU A 125 2.84 -28.84 -16.83
C GLU A 125 2.74 -28.60 -15.33
N ASP A 126 3.69 -29.11 -14.54
CA ASP A 126 3.73 -28.88 -13.09
C ASP A 126 4.05 -27.41 -12.78
N TYR A 127 4.86 -26.75 -13.61
CA TYR A 127 5.16 -25.33 -13.49
C TYR A 127 3.96 -24.45 -13.79
N ASP A 128 3.22 -24.74 -14.87
CA ASP A 128 1.99 -24.01 -15.21
C ASP A 128 0.93 -24.14 -14.11
N ALA A 129 0.72 -25.36 -13.60
CA ALA A 129 -0.21 -25.60 -12.49
C ALA A 129 0.22 -24.90 -11.20
N TRP A 130 1.53 -24.84 -10.94
CA TRP A 130 2.09 -24.10 -9.81
C TRP A 130 1.86 -22.60 -9.97
N GLN A 131 2.13 -22.01 -11.15
CA GLN A 131 1.86 -20.59 -11.41
C GLN A 131 0.39 -20.25 -11.21
N GLU A 132 -0.52 -21.05 -11.75
CA GLU A 132 -1.95 -20.83 -11.58
C GLU A 132 -2.36 -20.81 -10.10
N LEU A 133 -1.73 -21.66 -9.27
CA LEU A 133 -1.99 -21.70 -7.83
C LEU A 133 -1.39 -20.51 -7.08
N CYS A 134 -0.19 -20.05 -7.46
CA CYS A 134 0.49 -18.91 -6.84
C CYS A 134 -0.23 -17.58 -7.12
N PHE A 135 -0.77 -17.41 -8.33
CA PHE A 135 -1.34 -16.15 -8.80
C PHE A 135 -2.87 -16.15 -8.86
N GLN A 136 -3.53 -16.97 -8.02
CA GLN A 136 -4.99 -16.88 -7.91
C GLN A 136 -5.40 -15.52 -7.37
N ASP A 137 -6.34 -14.86 -8.06
CA ASP A 137 -6.83 -13.54 -7.67
C ASP A 137 -7.36 -13.49 -6.23
N LYS A 138 -7.95 -14.61 -5.78
CA LYS A 138 -8.54 -14.73 -4.44
C LYS A 138 -7.55 -14.45 -3.30
N GLU A 139 -6.26 -14.69 -3.52
CA GLU A 139 -5.23 -14.49 -2.49
C GLU A 139 -4.93 -13.00 -2.27
N VAL A 140 -5.47 -12.12 -3.12
CA VAL A 140 -5.30 -10.65 -3.03
C VAL A 140 -6.62 -9.87 -3.15
N PHE A 141 -7.76 -10.55 -3.01
CA PHE A 141 -9.04 -9.86 -2.85
C PHE A 141 -8.99 -8.90 -1.66
N GLY A 142 -9.76 -7.82 -1.73
CA GLY A 142 -9.84 -6.84 -0.65
C GLY A 142 -8.55 -6.04 -0.41
N LEU A 143 -7.53 -6.17 -1.26
CA LEU A 143 -6.30 -5.37 -1.20
C LEU A 143 -6.37 -4.17 -2.15
N LEU A 144 -6.12 -2.98 -1.60
CA LEU A 144 -5.85 -1.77 -2.38
C LEU A 144 -4.33 -1.54 -2.42
N ARG A 145 -3.72 -1.46 -3.62
CA ARG A 145 -2.28 -1.20 -3.76
C ARG A 145 -1.99 0.27 -3.45
N ILE A 146 -1.17 0.54 -2.44
CA ILE A 146 -0.91 1.92 -1.97
C ILE A 146 0.53 2.39 -2.23
N ALA A 147 1.49 1.49 -2.43
CA ALA A 147 2.86 1.86 -2.81
C ALA A 147 3.54 0.75 -3.60
N ASN A 148 4.39 1.15 -4.55
CA ASN A 148 5.28 0.24 -5.26
C ASN A 148 6.59 0.11 -4.46
N PHE A 149 6.91 -1.10 -4.01
CA PHE A 149 8.16 -1.40 -3.30
C PHE A 149 9.34 -1.64 -4.27
N GLY A 150 9.03 -1.97 -5.53
CA GLY A 150 9.98 -2.42 -6.54
C GLY A 150 9.97 -3.95 -6.68
N CYS A 151 10.67 -4.47 -7.71
CA CYS A 151 10.79 -5.92 -7.97
C CYS A 151 9.44 -6.67 -8.06
N GLY A 152 8.39 -5.99 -8.54
CA GLY A 152 7.04 -6.55 -8.62
C GLY A 152 6.32 -6.69 -7.27
N VAL A 153 6.86 -6.12 -6.20
CA VAL A 153 6.27 -6.14 -4.85
C VAL A 153 5.40 -4.90 -4.65
N SER A 154 4.18 -5.09 -4.16
CA SER A 154 3.31 -3.99 -3.75
C SER A 154 3.06 -3.99 -2.25
N ILE A 155 2.97 -2.79 -1.69
CA ILE A 155 2.44 -2.54 -0.36
C ILE A 155 0.98 -2.18 -0.49
N ASN A 156 0.14 -2.81 0.32
CA ASN A 156 -1.30 -2.82 0.16
C ASN A 156 -1.99 -2.50 1.48
N LEU A 157 -3.13 -1.83 1.38
CA LEU A 157 -4.07 -1.63 2.47
C LEU A 157 -5.20 -2.66 2.34
N VAL A 158 -5.49 -3.39 3.41
CA VAL A 158 -6.66 -4.28 3.44
C VAL A 158 -7.93 -3.44 3.62
N VAL A 159 -8.76 -3.38 2.59
CA VAL A 159 -10.02 -2.61 2.58
C VAL A 159 -11.26 -3.49 2.73
N ASN A 160 -11.10 -4.81 2.76
CA ASN A 160 -12.17 -5.77 3.03
C ASN A 160 -11.57 -7.11 3.49
N GLY A 161 -12.13 -7.71 4.54
CA GLY A 161 -11.64 -8.99 5.09
C GLY A 161 -11.36 -8.93 6.60
N PRO A 162 -10.81 -10.00 7.18
CA PRO A 162 -10.56 -10.12 8.62
C PRO A 162 -9.38 -9.26 9.10
N SER A 163 -8.44 -8.92 8.21
CA SER A 163 -7.28 -8.06 8.48
C SER A 163 -7.54 -6.60 8.09
N TYR A 164 -8.80 -6.18 8.04
CA TYR A 164 -9.23 -4.85 7.60
C TYR A 164 -8.48 -3.72 8.31
N GLY A 165 -7.96 -2.78 7.52
CA GLY A 165 -7.21 -1.62 7.99
C GLY A 165 -5.70 -1.85 8.14
N GLU A 166 -5.22 -3.10 8.07
CA GLU A 166 -3.79 -3.41 8.21
C GLU A 166 -3.02 -3.21 6.88
N ILE A 167 -1.72 -2.95 6.99
CA ILE A 167 -0.79 -2.92 5.84
C ILE A 167 -0.19 -4.30 5.59
N TRP A 168 -0.28 -4.75 4.33
CA TRP A 168 0.15 -6.07 3.87
C TRP A 168 0.97 -5.97 2.58
N VAL A 169 1.87 -6.92 2.38
CA VAL A 169 2.78 -7.02 1.25
C VAL A 169 2.31 -8.13 0.31
N ASP A 170 2.21 -7.82 -0.99
CA ASP A 170 2.07 -8.82 -2.05
C ASP A 170 3.44 -9.00 -2.70
N ASP A 171 4.10 -10.11 -2.37
CA ASP A 171 5.45 -10.49 -2.81
C ASP A 171 5.42 -11.89 -3.47
N ARG A 172 4.30 -12.20 -4.13
CA ARG A 172 4.12 -13.46 -4.87
C ARG A 172 5.06 -13.55 -6.07
N ASN A 173 5.48 -12.41 -6.63
CA ASN A 173 6.44 -12.34 -7.72
C ASN A 173 7.84 -12.84 -7.34
N ASN A 174 8.18 -12.90 -6.05
CA ASN A 174 9.47 -13.39 -5.55
C ASN A 174 9.32 -14.61 -4.62
N ASP A 175 8.24 -15.38 -4.78
CA ASP A 175 7.97 -16.63 -4.04
C ASP A 175 7.78 -16.48 -2.51
N ASN A 176 7.65 -15.26 -2.00
CA ASN A 176 7.45 -15.01 -0.56
C ASN A 176 5.97 -14.96 -0.15
N GLY A 177 5.07 -14.84 -1.12
CA GLY A 177 3.62 -14.88 -0.88
C GLY A 177 3.03 -13.53 -0.46
N VAL A 178 2.10 -13.56 0.51
CA VAL A 178 1.37 -12.38 1.00
C VAL A 178 1.44 -12.37 2.53
N TYR A 179 1.97 -11.29 3.11
CA TYR A 179 2.28 -11.21 4.56
C TYR A 179 2.12 -9.80 5.13
N PRO A 180 1.97 -9.61 6.45
CA PRO A 180 1.88 -8.28 7.06
C PRO A 180 3.18 -7.48 6.93
N ASP A 181 3.09 -6.16 6.80
CA ASP A 181 4.28 -5.31 6.64
C ASP A 181 5.00 -5.02 7.98
N PHE A 182 6.31 -5.24 7.98
CA PHE A 182 7.22 -4.94 9.10
C PHE A 182 8.52 -4.25 8.62
N TYR A 183 8.55 -3.71 7.39
CA TYR A 183 9.78 -3.17 6.79
C TYR A 183 10.39 -1.98 7.55
N PHE A 184 9.61 -1.27 8.37
CA PHE A 184 10.10 -0.17 9.21
C PHE A 184 10.51 -0.60 10.63
N GLY A 185 10.56 -1.91 10.89
CA GLY A 185 10.99 -2.47 12.17
C GLY A 185 9.92 -2.36 13.27
N ASN A 186 8.66 -2.15 12.90
CA ASN A 186 7.52 -2.33 13.81
C ASN A 186 7.40 -3.80 14.24
N GLU A 187 6.91 -4.03 15.46
CA GLU A 187 6.58 -5.38 15.96
C GLU A 187 5.09 -5.69 15.83
N GLU A 188 4.26 -4.64 15.79
CA GLU A 188 2.80 -4.72 15.68
C GLU A 188 2.37 -4.46 14.23
N ARG A 189 1.23 -5.02 13.84
CA ARG A 189 0.59 -4.70 12.56
C ARG A 189 0.02 -3.29 12.61
N LEU A 190 0.29 -2.51 11.58
CA LEU A 190 -0.02 -1.08 11.56
C LEU A 190 -1.19 -0.79 10.64
N GLY A 191 -1.99 0.21 11.02
CA GLY A 191 -2.88 0.91 10.11
C GLY A 191 -2.12 1.90 9.23
N PHE A 192 -2.81 2.49 8.25
CA PHE A 192 -2.19 3.38 7.27
C PHE A 192 -1.51 4.59 7.91
N LEU A 193 -2.17 5.30 8.83
CA LEU A 193 -1.56 6.49 9.44
C LEU A 193 -0.44 6.14 10.42
N GLU A 194 -0.51 5.01 11.13
CA GLU A 194 0.65 4.53 11.92
C GLU A 194 1.84 4.27 11.00
N TRP A 195 1.62 3.52 9.92
CA TRP A 195 2.64 3.12 8.97
C TRP A 195 3.29 4.32 8.27
N TYR A 196 2.47 5.27 7.79
CA TYR A 196 2.96 6.48 7.12
C TYR A 196 3.70 7.41 8.09
N GLU A 197 3.20 7.55 9.34
CA GLU A 197 3.87 8.36 10.37
C GLU A 197 5.22 7.73 10.77
N LEU A 198 5.30 6.41 10.85
CA LEU A 198 6.53 5.67 11.14
C LEU A 198 7.58 5.83 10.03
N TRP A 199 7.16 5.76 8.77
CA TRP A 199 8.05 6.05 7.63
C TRP A 199 8.64 7.46 7.75
N LEU A 200 7.81 8.47 8.02
CA LEU A 200 8.28 9.85 8.20
C LEU A 200 9.30 9.97 9.35
N ASP A 201 9.04 9.32 10.48
CA ASP A 201 9.96 9.33 11.62
C ASP A 201 11.32 8.71 11.23
N LYS A 202 11.30 7.56 10.55
CA LYS A 202 12.52 6.88 10.09
C LYS A 202 13.29 7.68 9.06
N SER A 203 12.60 8.28 8.09
CA SER A 203 13.22 9.12 7.08
C SER A 203 13.84 10.39 7.67
N ILE A 204 13.19 11.01 8.67
CA ILE A 204 13.75 12.18 9.36
C ILE A 204 14.98 11.79 10.18
N GLU A 205 14.97 10.63 10.85
CA GLU A 205 16.10 10.09 11.61
C GLU A 205 17.32 9.79 10.70
N GLU A 206 17.09 9.29 9.47
CA GLU A 206 18.15 8.92 8.53
C GLU A 206 18.93 10.11 7.96
N ILE A 207 18.29 11.28 7.86
CA ILE A 207 18.88 12.52 7.33
C ILE A 207 19.35 13.49 8.42
N GLU A 208 19.27 13.11 9.70
CA GLU A 208 19.83 13.85 10.84
C GLU A 208 21.33 13.61 11.04
#